data_AF-A0A1A8CYQ0-F1
#
_entry.id   AF-A0A1A8CYQ0-F1
#
_cell.length_a   1.000
_cell.length_b   1.000
_cell.length_c   1.000
_cell.angle_alpha   90.00
_cell.angle_beta   90.00
_cell.angle_gamma   90.00
#
_symmetry.space_group_name_H-M   'P 1'
#
loop_
_entity.id
_entity.type
_entity.pdbx_description
1 polymer ?
#
loop_
_entity_poly.entity_id
_entity_poly.type
_entity_poly.pdbx_seq_one_letter_code
_entity_poly.pdbx_strand_id
1 'polypeptide(L)'
;ESETHQKVVNRICEVPHRTRLLVVDRDTDDYLLREGLSCTEDMAVEMGTLSPRPSPRPTPCASPISRGDSPLFLKPNYRQVFTFPAA
;
A
#
# COMPACT_ATOMS: atom_id res chain seq x y z
N GLU A 1 12.53 12.70 -0.32
CA GLU A 1 11.75 11.47 -0.63
C GLU A 1 12.51 10.61 -1.64
N SER A 2 13.33 9.66 -1.19
CA SER A 2 14.28 8.92 -2.04
C SER A 2 14.17 7.38 -1.93
N GLU A 3 13.15 6.88 -1.25
CA GLU A 3 12.93 5.44 -1.11
C GLU A 3 12.12 4.87 -2.29
N THR A 4 12.51 3.70 -2.78
CA THR A 4 11.73 2.98 -3.80
C THR A 4 10.43 2.45 -3.20
N HIS A 5 9.37 2.36 -4.00
CA HIS A 5 8.08 1.84 -3.53
C HIS A 5 8.20 0.45 -2.88
N GLN A 6 9.04 -0.43 -3.44
CA GLN A 6 9.28 -1.74 -2.87
C GLN A 6 9.88 -1.67 -1.46
N LYS A 7 10.77 -0.71 -1.19
CA LYS A 7 11.40 -0.55 0.12
C LYS A 7 10.39 -0.16 1.20
N VAL A 8 9.46 0.74 0.88
CA VAL A 8 8.40 1.13 1.83
C VAL A 8 7.41 0.00 2.06
N VAL A 9 7.04 -0.77 1.02
CA VAL A 9 6.17 -1.95 1.16
C VAL A 9 6.81 -2.99 2.06
N ASN A 10 8.11 -3.29 1.86
CA ASN A 10 8.82 -4.24 2.71
C ASN A 10 8.82 -3.80 4.17
N ARG A 11 9.04 -2.51 4.46
CA ARG A 11 8.99 -1.97 5.84
C ARG A 11 7.59 -2.07 6.45
N ILE A 12 6.54 -1.83 5.66
CA ILE A 12 5.16 -1.98 6.12
C ILE A 12 4.84 -3.45 6.43
N CYS A 13 5.34 -4.38 5.63
CA CYS A 13 5.11 -5.81 5.78
C CYS A 13 6.05 -6.50 6.78
N GLU A 14 7.11 -5.82 7.24
CA GLU A 14 8.10 -6.36 8.17
C GLU A 14 7.46 -6.80 9.49
N VAL A 15 6.50 -6.02 9.98
CA VAL A 15 5.71 -6.36 11.18
C VAL A 15 4.33 -6.85 10.75
N PRO A 16 3.99 -8.14 10.99
CA PRO A 16 2.68 -8.65 10.62
C PRO A 16 1.58 -7.99 11.47
N HIS A 17 0.50 -7.59 10.80
CA HIS A 17 -0.72 -7.04 11.43
C HIS A 17 -0.58 -5.71 12.16
N ARG A 18 0.59 -5.05 12.12
CA ARG A 18 0.78 -3.74 12.75
C ARG A 18 1.70 -2.86 11.92
N THR A 19 1.30 -1.61 11.75
CA THR A 19 2.12 -0.58 11.12
C THR A 19 1.94 0.72 11.90
N ARG A 20 3.03 1.44 12.15
CA ARG A 20 3.02 2.76 12.79
C ARG A 20 3.42 3.78 11.74
N LEU A 21 2.65 4.86 11.62
CA LEU A 21 2.89 5.94 10.67
C LEU A 21 3.11 7.23 11.45
N LEU A 22 4.16 7.97 11.09
CA LEU A 22 4.42 9.30 11.61
C LEU A 22 3.87 10.32 10.60
N VAL A 23 2.96 11.19 11.04
CA VAL A 23 2.36 12.24 10.22
C VAL A 23 2.72 13.58 10.82
N VAL A 24 3.19 14.51 9.98
CA VAL A 24 3.62 15.84 10.38
C VAL A 24 2.90 16.84 9.46
N ASP A 25 2.31 17.88 10.04
CA ASP A 25 1.76 19.00 9.25
C ASP A 25 2.88 19.72 8.50
N ARG A 26 2.55 20.29 7.34
CA ARG A 26 3.54 20.94 6.48
C ARG A 26 4.36 22.03 7.19
N ASP A 27 3.70 22.89 7.96
CA ASP A 27 4.39 23.97 8.70
C ASP A 27 5.36 23.41 9.75
N THR A 28 5.02 22.28 10.35
CA THR A 28 5.86 21.60 11.34
C THR A 28 7.06 20.94 10.67
N ASP A 29 6.87 20.32 9.50
CA ASP A 29 7.96 19.73 8.72
C ASP A 29 8.98 20.79 8.29
N ASP A 30 8.50 21.94 7.79
CA ASP A 30 9.35 23.08 7.42
C ASP A 30 10.10 23.63 8.65
N TYR A 31 9.47 23.69 9.82
CA TYR A 31 10.11 24.11 11.06
C TYR A 31 11.22 23.14 11.49
N LEU A 32 10.94 21.85 11.53
CA LEU A 32 11.92 20.82 11.91
C LEU A 32 13.12 20.83 10.96
N LEU A 33 12.87 21.00 9.65
CA LEU A 33 13.92 21.11 8.66
C LEU A 33 14.80 22.35 8.87
N ARG A 34 14.21 23.51 9.21
CA ARG A 34 14.95 24.75 9.50
C ARG A 34 15.83 24.62 10.74
N GLU A 35 15.33 23.93 11.76
CA GLU A 35 16.08 23.68 13.01
C GLU A 35 17.07 22.51 12.88
N GLY A 36 17.10 21.81 11.74
CA GLY A 36 17.95 20.63 11.53
C GLY A 36 17.53 19.42 12.36
N LEU A 37 16.29 19.39 12.84
CA LEU A 37 15.72 18.30 13.62
C LEU A 37 15.10 17.24 12.71
N SER A 38 15.13 15.99 13.18
CA SER A 38 14.49 14.87 12.47
C SER A 38 13.09 14.60 13.02
N CYS A 39 12.14 14.35 12.12
CA CYS A 39 10.80 13.88 12.47
C CYS A 39 10.91 12.47 13.08
N THR A 40 10.83 12.36 14.41
CA THR A 40 10.99 11.10 15.15
C THR A 40 9.72 10.74 15.93
N GLU A 41 9.57 9.46 16.27
CA GLU A 41 8.39 8.98 17.01
C GLU A 41 8.31 9.48 18.47
N ASP A 42 9.44 9.87 19.06
CA ASP A 42 9.51 10.33 20.46
C ASP A 42 8.81 11.69 20.66
N MET A 43 8.82 12.52 19.61
CA MET A 43 8.14 13.81 19.59
C MET A 43 6.67 13.71 19.16
N ALA A 44 6.20 12.53 18.78
CA ALA A 44 4.89 12.33 18.20
C ALA A 44 3.83 12.04 19.26
N VAL A 45 2.64 12.61 19.08
CA VAL A 45 1.46 12.27 19.90
C VAL A 45 0.75 11.06 19.30
N GLU A 46 0.53 10.01 20.09
CA GLU A 46 -0.15 8.79 19.61
C GLU A 46 -1.61 9.07 19.30
N MET A 47 -1.96 8.97 18.01
CA MET A 47 -3.29 9.32 17.50
C MET A 47 -4.08 8.07 17.12
N GLY A 48 -4.62 7.37 18.13
CA GLY A 48 -5.54 6.24 17.96
C GLY A 48 -5.04 5.10 17.05
N THR A 49 -5.92 4.13 16.78
CA THR A 49 -5.63 3.04 15.84
C THR A 49 -6.44 3.20 14.58
N LEU A 50 -5.79 3.19 13.41
CA LEU A 50 -6.49 3.11 12.13
C LEU A 50 -6.98 1.67 11.92
N SER A 51 -8.29 1.45 11.99
CA SER A 51 -8.86 0.14 11.65
C SER A 51 -8.53 -0.19 10.20
N PRO A 52 -7.95 -1.38 9.92
CA PRO A 52 -7.75 -1.81 8.54
C PRO A 52 -9.10 -1.83 7.85
N ARG A 53 -9.27 -1.00 6.81
CA ARG A 53 -10.44 -1.12 5.94
C ARG A 53 -10.40 -2.54 5.37
N PRO A 54 -11.43 -3.37 5.57
CA PRO A 54 -11.47 -4.68 4.94
C PRO A 54 -11.31 -4.47 3.44
N SER A 55 -10.37 -5.20 2.84
CA SER A 55 -10.10 -5.14 1.41
C SER A 55 -11.43 -5.25 0.67
N PRO A 56 -11.71 -4.39 -0.32
CA PRO A 56 -12.88 -4.58 -1.17
C PRO A 56 -12.84 -6.02 -1.67
N ARG A 57 -13.89 -6.79 -1.41
CA ARG A 57 -14.02 -8.12 -2.02
C ARG A 57 -13.82 -7.93 -3.52
N PRO A 58 -13.13 -8.84 -4.22
CA PRO A 58 -13.15 -8.85 -5.67
C PRO A 58 -14.62 -8.88 -6.09
N THR A 59 -15.16 -7.74 -6.50
CA THR A 59 -16.51 -7.72 -7.05
C THR A 59 -16.39 -8.45 -8.37
N PRO A 60 -17.12 -9.56 -8.59
CA PRO A 60 -17.28 -10.03 -9.95
C PRO A 60 -17.89 -8.85 -10.72
N CYS A 61 -17.28 -8.45 -11.83
CA CYS A 61 -17.90 -7.52 -12.78
C CYS A 61 -19.19 -8.18 -13.28
N ALA A 62 -20.28 -8.06 -12.52
CA ALA A 62 -21.61 -8.38 -12.98
C ALA A 62 -22.12 -7.15 -13.73
N SER A 63 -21.47 -6.85 -14.85
CA SER A 63 -22.17 -6.14 -15.91
C SER A 63 -23.37 -7.02 -16.29
N PRO A 64 -24.61 -6.52 -16.28
CA PRO A 64 -25.73 -7.28 -16.81
C PRO A 64 -25.43 -7.49 -18.29
N ILE A 65 -25.12 -8.73 -18.65
CA ILE A 65 -24.91 -9.16 -20.03
C ILE A 65 -26.20 -8.85 -20.80
N SER A 66 -26.16 -7.82 -21.65
CA SER A 66 -27.05 -7.74 -22.80
C SER A 66 -26.34 -8.42 -23.97
N ARG A 67 -26.96 -9.49 -24.46
CA ARG A 67 -26.53 -10.32 -25.58
C ARG A 67 -26.30 -9.46 -26.84
N GLY A 68 -25.23 -9.75 -27.55
CA GLY A 68 -24.95 -9.24 -28.90
C GLY A 68 -23.55 -9.66 -29.31
N ASP A 69 -23.45 -10.53 -30.30
CA ASP A 69 -22.28 -11.22 -30.81
C ASP A 69 -20.94 -10.47 -30.71
N SER A 70 -19.94 -11.08 -30.05
CA SER A 70 -18.54 -10.66 -30.17
C SER A 70 -17.62 -11.87 -29.96
N PRO A 71 -17.00 -12.40 -31.02
CA PRO A 71 -16.15 -13.57 -30.92
C PRO A 71 -14.73 -13.12 -30.61
N LEU A 72 -14.44 -12.65 -29.40
CA LEU A 72 -13.05 -12.48 -28.96
C LEU A 72 -12.85 -13.02 -27.56
N PHE A 73 -12.58 -14.32 -27.55
CA PHE A 73 -11.96 -15.09 -26.50
C PHE A 73 -10.64 -14.40 -26.05
N LEU A 74 -10.71 -13.49 -25.08
CA LEU A 74 -9.52 -12.92 -24.44
C LEU A 74 -9.15 -13.80 -23.24
N LYS A 75 -8.17 -14.67 -23.49
CA LYS A 75 -7.54 -15.59 -22.53
C LYS A 75 -7.12 -14.85 -21.23
N PRO A 76 -7.38 -15.41 -20.04
CA PRO A 76 -6.73 -14.93 -18.83
C PRO A 76 -5.29 -15.43 -18.84
N ASN A 77 -4.36 -14.63 -19.34
CA ASN A 77 -2.93 -14.87 -19.11
C ASN A 77 -2.43 -13.90 -18.04
N TYR A 78 -2.63 -14.30 -16.79
CA TYR A 78 -1.69 -13.94 -15.74
C TYR A 78 -1.33 -15.24 -15.02
N ARG A 79 -0.40 -16.01 -15.63
CA ARG A 79 0.29 -17.07 -14.90
C ARG A 79 1.02 -16.40 -13.73
N GLN A 80 0.50 -16.58 -12.52
CA GLN A 80 1.34 -16.57 -11.33
C GLN A 80 2.43 -17.62 -11.53
N VAL A 81 3.64 -17.17 -11.78
CA VAL A 81 4.84 -18.00 -11.76
C VAL A 81 5.68 -17.51 -10.59
N PHE A 82 5.42 -18.05 -9.40
CA PHE A 82 6.43 -18.13 -8.37
C PHE A 82 7.24 -19.40 -8.65
N THR A 83 8.29 -19.25 -9.46
CA THR A 83 9.35 -20.27 -9.55
C THR A 83 10.44 -19.86 -8.59
N PHE A 84 10.60 -20.60 -7.50
CA PHE A 84 11.82 -20.54 -6.70
C PHE A 84 12.87 -21.44 -7.38
N PRO A 85 14.12 -20.96 -7.59
CA PRO A 85 15.18 -21.81 -8.11
C PRO A 85 15.68 -22.76 -7.02
N ALA A 86 15.86 -24.02 -7.40
CA ALA A 86 16.46 -25.05 -6.57
C ALA A 86 17.99 -25.04 -6.68
N ALA A 87 18.65 -25.38 -5.57
CA ALA A 87 19.83 -26.25 -5.52
C ALA A 87 19.81 -26.98 -4.18
#